data_AF-A0A011UD36-F1
#
_entry.id   AF-A0A011UD36-F1
#
_cell.length_a   1.000
_cell.length_b   1.000
_cell.length_c   1.000
_cell.angle_alpha   90.00
_cell.angle_beta   90.00
_cell.angle_gamma   90.00
#
_symmetry.space_group_name_H-M   'P 1'
#
loop_
_entity.id
_entity.type
_entity.pdbx_description
1 polymer ?
#
loop_
_entity_poly.entity_id
_entity_poly.type
_entity_poly.pdbx_seq_one_letter_code
_entity_poly.pdbx_strand_id
1 'polypeptide(L)'
;MTELVLRLQYNYLCKLIDRIYKIIPLKEENVETVESYIRNITDEIMGNAELINSIDCDPRVMIITSTLFSIVGETEHGAYKRSVFKCIRYIEQLKDKVSEELTRCEMRGRSMTD
;
A
#
# COMPACT_ATOMS: atom_id res chain seq x y z
N MET A 1 14.35 -14.55 -10.35
CA MET A 1 14.15 -14.00 -8.98
C MET A 1 13.24 -12.78 -8.99
N THR A 2 13.43 -11.84 -9.91
CA THR A 2 12.64 -10.60 -10.05
C THR A 2 11.11 -10.80 -10.19
N GLU A 3 10.66 -11.77 -10.99
CA GLU A 3 9.22 -12.01 -11.21
C GLU A 3 8.47 -12.41 -9.92
N LEU A 4 9.05 -13.33 -9.14
CA LEU A 4 8.45 -13.79 -7.88
C LEU A 4 8.29 -12.63 -6.89
N VAL A 5 9.30 -11.77 -6.79
CA VAL A 5 9.29 -10.58 -5.94
C VAL A 5 8.18 -9.61 -6.38
N LEU A 6 8.06 -9.33 -7.68
CA LEU A 6 7.01 -8.46 -8.21
C LEU A 6 5.60 -9.02 -7.97
N ARG A 7 5.40 -10.34 -8.11
CA ARG A 7 4.12 -11.01 -7.78
C ARG A 7 3.78 -10.87 -6.30
N LEU A 8 4.77 -11.07 -5.43
CA LEU A 8 4.58 -10.91 -3.98
C LEU A 8 4.19 -9.48 -3.62
N GLN A 9 4.85 -8.49 -4.23
CA GLN A 9 4.57 -7.07 -4.03
C GLN A 9 3.18 -6.68 -4.55
N TYR A 10 2.79 -7.15 -5.73
CA TYR A 10 1.44 -6.92 -6.25
C TYR A 10 0.37 -7.45 -5.30
N ASN A 11 0.52 -8.70 -4.84
CA ASN A 11 -0.41 -9.32 -3.89
C ASN A 11 -0.43 -8.59 -2.55
N TYR A 12 0.73 -8.13 -2.08
CA TYR A 12 0.85 -7.30 -0.89
C TYR A 12 0.05 -5.99 -1.04
N LEU A 13 0.21 -5.26 -2.15
CA LEU A 13 -0.50 -4.01 -2.39
C LEU A 13 -2.02 -4.21 -2.47
N CYS A 14 -2.49 -5.29 -3.09
CA CYS A 14 -3.91 -5.68 -3.06
C CYS A 14 -4.42 -5.88 -1.63
N LYS A 15 -3.70 -6.66 -0.82
CA LYS A 15 -4.06 -6.89 0.59
C LYS A 15 -3.99 -5.62 1.43
N LEU A 16 -3.07 -4.71 1.11
CA LEU A 16 -2.93 -3.43 1.79
C LEU A 16 -4.13 -2.51 1.55
N ILE A 17 -4.67 -2.48 0.32
CA ILE A 17 -5.92 -1.75 0.01
C ILE A 17 -7.06 -2.23 0.91
N ASP A 18 -7.29 -3.54 1.00
CA ASP A 18 -8.36 -4.10 1.83
C ASP A 18 -8.20 -3.74 3.31
N ARG A 19 -6.96 -3.75 3.81
CA ARG A 19 -6.65 -3.37 5.20
C ARG A 19 -6.88 -1.88 5.45
N ILE A 20 -6.51 -1.03 4.51
CA ILE A 20 -6.73 0.41 4.65
C ILE A 20 -8.22 0.76 4.56
N TYR A 21 -8.99 0.06 3.72
CA TYR A 21 -10.46 0.18 3.70
C TYR A 21 -11.09 -0.11 5.07
N LYS A 22 -10.58 -1.12 5.79
CA LYS A 22 -11.09 -1.49 7.13
C LYS A 22 -10.92 -0.39 8.18
N ILE A 23 -10.04 0.59 7.97
CA ILE A 23 -9.89 1.71 8.90
C ILE A 23 -11.21 2.47 9.08
N ILE A 24 -12.01 2.62 8.03
CA ILE A 24 -13.29 3.36 8.09
C ILE A 24 -14.25 2.74 9.11
N PRO A 25 -14.71 1.48 8.95
CA PRO A 25 -15.64 0.88 9.90
C PRO A 25 -15.04 0.75 11.31
N LEU A 26 -13.74 0.46 11.43
CA LEU A 26 -13.08 0.41 12.76
C LEU A 26 -13.12 1.76 13.49
N LYS A 27 -13.02 2.87 12.75
CA LYS A 27 -13.18 4.23 13.31
C LYS A 27 -14.65 4.53 13.62
N GLU A 28 -15.58 4.18 12.73
CA GLU A 28 -17.02 4.38 12.92
C GLU A 28 -17.56 3.63 14.15
N GLU A 29 -17.05 2.42 14.40
CA GLU A 29 -17.39 1.57 15.53
C GLU A 29 -16.62 1.92 16.81
N ASN A 30 -15.74 2.93 16.78
CA ASN A 30 -14.88 3.33 17.90
C ASN A 30 -14.08 2.17 18.51
N VAL A 31 -13.55 1.30 17.66
CA VAL A 31 -12.74 0.16 18.11
C VAL A 31 -11.48 0.66 18.78
N GLU A 32 -11.25 0.28 20.04
CA GLU A 32 -10.12 0.75 20.87
C GLU A 32 -8.74 0.49 20.22
N THR A 33 -8.65 -0.56 19.40
CA THR A 33 -7.41 -0.98 18.72
C THR A 33 -7.22 -0.36 17.34
N VAL A 34 -8.10 0.53 16.88
CA VAL A 34 -7.99 1.10 15.52
C VAL A 34 -6.70 1.89 15.30
N GLU A 35 -6.21 2.61 16.32
CA GLU A 35 -4.97 3.36 16.19
C GLU A 35 -3.75 2.46 16.14
N SER A 36 -3.70 1.40 16.96
CA SER A 36 -2.61 0.43 16.89
C SER A 36 -2.64 -0.34 15.56
N TYR A 37 -3.83 -0.61 15.03
CA TYR A 37 -4.00 -1.17 13.68
C TYR A 37 -3.40 -0.27 12.59
N ILE A 38 -3.68 1.04 12.63
CA ILE A 38 -3.12 2.02 11.67
C ILE A 38 -1.58 2.11 11.81
N ARG A 39 -1.08 2.19 13.05
CA ARG A 39 0.37 2.23 13.33
C ARG A 39 1.07 0.98 12.80
N ASN A 40 0.52 -0.21 13.06
CA ASN A 40 1.08 -1.47 12.56
C ASN A 40 1.13 -1.53 11.03
N ILE A 41 0.09 -1.03 10.33
CA ILE A 41 0.14 -0.92 8.85
C ILE A 41 1.28 0.01 8.42
N THR A 42 1.43 1.14 9.11
CA THR A 42 2.44 2.14 8.77
C THR A 42 3.86 1.61 8.98
N ASP A 43 4.11 0.94 10.11
CA ASP A 43 5.38 0.31 10.44
C ASP A 43 5.72 -0.82 9.46
N GLU A 44 4.72 -1.60 9.04
CA GLU A 44 4.88 -2.67 8.06
C GLU A 44 5.31 -2.14 6.67
N ILE A 45 4.72 -1.03 6.22
CA ILE A 45 5.11 -0.38 4.96
C ILE A 45 6.56 0.14 5.07
N MET A 46 6.90 0.83 6.16
CA MET A 46 8.24 1.41 6.37
C MET A 46 9.32 0.35 6.56
N GLY A 47 8.98 -0.78 7.20
CA GLY A 47 9.88 -1.91 7.43
C GLY A 47 10.18 -2.72 6.16
N ASN A 48 9.39 -2.54 5.09
CA ASN A 48 9.57 -3.27 3.84
C ASN A 48 10.50 -2.53 2.87
N ALA A 49 11.80 -2.49 3.21
CA ALA A 49 12.82 -1.84 2.39
C ALA A 49 12.89 -2.40 0.95
N GLU A 50 12.61 -3.69 0.77
CA GLU A 50 12.62 -4.32 -0.55
C GLU A 50 11.48 -3.82 -1.44
N LEU A 51 10.27 -3.67 -0.88
CA LEU A 51 9.16 -3.01 -1.57
C LEU A 51 9.57 -1.59 -1.98
N ILE A 52 10.09 -0.80 -1.05
CA ILE A 52 10.49 0.61 -1.29
C ILE A 52 11.53 0.71 -2.41
N ASN A 53 12.56 -0.14 -2.38
CA ASN A 53 13.61 -0.14 -3.40
C ASN A 53 13.09 -0.61 -4.77
N SER A 54 12.25 -1.65 -4.81
CA SER A 54 11.74 -2.21 -6.06
C SER A 54 10.83 -1.27 -6.86
N ILE A 55 10.17 -0.35 -6.16
CA ILE A 55 9.34 0.69 -6.78
C ILE A 55 10.13 1.99 -6.99
N ASP A 56 11.47 1.95 -6.94
CA ASP A 56 12.35 3.08 -7.18
C ASP A 56 12.10 4.25 -6.21
N CYS A 57 12.06 3.92 -4.90
CA CYS A 57 11.89 4.90 -3.82
C CYS A 57 10.70 5.85 -4.05
N ASP A 58 9.61 5.31 -4.57
CA ASP A 58 8.49 6.12 -5.05
C ASP A 58 7.93 7.03 -3.94
N PRO A 59 7.81 8.35 -4.16
CA PRO A 59 7.38 9.30 -3.13
C PRO A 59 5.97 9.03 -2.61
N ARG A 60 5.15 8.28 -3.35
CA ARG A 60 3.82 7.84 -2.90
C ARG A 60 3.88 7.03 -1.61
N VAL A 61 4.97 6.29 -1.34
CA VAL A 61 5.15 5.57 -0.07
C VAL A 61 5.13 6.54 1.10
N MET A 62 5.91 7.62 1.04
CA MET A 62 5.94 8.64 2.10
C MET A 62 4.59 9.34 2.25
N ILE A 63 3.89 9.58 1.14
CA ILE A 63 2.55 10.20 1.18
C ILE A 63 1.57 9.26 1.89
N ILE A 64 1.59 7.97 1.59
CA ILE A 64 0.73 6.97 2.22
C ILE A 64 1.02 6.91 3.72
N THR A 65 2.27 6.74 4.15
CA THR A 65 2.62 6.59 5.56
C THR A 65 2.32 7.86 6.37
N SER A 66 2.64 9.03 5.82
CA SER A 66 2.30 10.32 6.47
C SER A 66 0.79 10.53 6.58
N THR A 67 0.03 10.13 5.55
CA THR A 67 -1.43 10.22 5.58
C THR A 67 -2.03 9.24 6.58
N LEU A 68 -1.51 8.01 6.68
CA LEU A 68 -1.93 7.05 7.71
C LEU A 68 -1.66 7.57 9.12
N PHE A 69 -0.48 8.15 9.37
CA PHE A 69 -0.19 8.80 10.65
C PHE A 69 -1.18 9.92 10.97
N SER A 70 -1.60 10.72 9.98
CA SER A 70 -2.58 11.80 10.22
C SER A 70 -3.98 11.32 10.61
N ILE A 71 -4.32 10.05 10.35
CA ILE A 71 -5.62 9.48 10.74
C ILE A 71 -5.63 9.12 12.25
N VAL A 72 -4.46 8.87 12.83
CA VAL A 72 -4.32 8.62 14.27
C VAL A 72 -4.75 9.88 15.02
N GLY A 73 -5.68 9.75 15.97
CA GLY A 73 -6.26 10.90 16.68
C GLY A 73 -7.30 11.72 15.91
N GLU A 74 -7.50 11.51 14.60
CA GLU A 74 -8.54 12.22 13.83
C GLU A 74 -9.94 11.71 14.23
N THR A 75 -10.87 12.61 14.51
CA THR A 75 -12.23 12.28 14.97
C THR A 75 -13.31 12.69 13.97
N GLU A 76 -13.01 13.60 13.05
CA GLU A 76 -13.94 14.07 12.02
C GLU A 76 -14.12 12.97 10.97
N HIS A 77 -15.34 12.45 10.87
CA HIS A 77 -15.71 11.33 10.00
C HIS A 77 -15.28 11.54 8.54
N GLY A 78 -15.56 12.72 8.00
CA GLY A 78 -15.16 13.09 6.65
C GLY A 78 -13.65 13.14 6.47
N ALA A 79 -12.89 13.63 7.46
CA ALA A 79 -11.45 13.84 7.37
C ALA A 79 -10.71 12.52 7.28
N TYR A 80 -10.94 11.60 8.22
CA TYR A 80 -10.27 10.30 8.14
C TYR A 80 -10.71 9.50 6.92
N LYS A 81 -11.98 9.59 6.52
CA LYS A 81 -12.49 8.90 5.32
C LYS A 81 -11.82 9.42 4.04
N ARG A 82 -11.68 10.74 3.89
CA ARG A 82 -10.92 11.35 2.78
C ARG A 82 -9.46 10.89 2.78
N SER A 83 -8.82 10.84 3.95
CA SER A 83 -7.44 10.36 4.09
C SER A 83 -7.29 8.88 3.74
N VAL A 84 -8.23 8.01 4.15
CA VAL A 84 -8.26 6.59 3.79
C VAL A 84 -8.34 6.41 2.27
N PHE A 85 -9.30 7.07 1.60
CA PHE A 85 -9.43 6.99 0.15
C PHE A 85 -8.22 7.57 -0.60
N LYS A 86 -7.60 8.62 -0.06
CA LYS A 86 -6.34 9.16 -0.59
C LYS A 86 -5.24 8.11 -0.55
N CYS A 87 -5.08 7.37 0.55
CA CYS A 87 -4.11 6.27 0.64
C CYS A 87 -4.40 5.17 -0.38
N ILE A 88 -5.65 4.72 -0.47
CA ILE A 88 -6.08 3.68 -1.43
C ILE A 88 -5.70 4.07 -2.85
N ARG A 89 -6.01 5.30 -3.27
CA ARG A 89 -5.67 5.80 -4.60
C ARG A 89 -4.17 5.72 -4.89
N TYR A 90 -3.32 6.13 -3.93
CA TYR A 90 -1.87 6.06 -4.15
C TYR A 90 -1.36 4.61 -4.20
N ILE A 91 -1.96 3.70 -3.44
CA ILE A 91 -1.60 2.28 -3.47
C ILE A 91 -2.03 1.64 -4.79
N GLU A 92 -3.19 1.99 -5.32
CA GLU A 92 -3.61 1.55 -6.67
C GLU A 92 -2.61 1.99 -7.72
N GLN A 93 -2.16 3.24 -7.69
CA GLN A 93 -1.16 3.71 -8.66
C GLN A 93 0.23 3.06 -8.48
N LEU A 94 0.60 2.66 -7.25
CA LEU A 94 1.81 1.86 -7.00
C LEU A 94 1.64 0.44 -7.53
N LYS A 95 0.46 -0.14 -7.34
CA LYS A 95 0.10 -1.46 -7.83
C LYS A 95 0.15 -1.51 -9.36
N ASP A 96 -0.32 -0.47 -10.04
CA ASP A 96 -0.24 -0.34 -11.50
C ASP A 96 1.23 -0.33 -11.97
N LYS A 97 2.09 0.47 -11.32
CA LYS A 97 3.54 0.50 -11.60
C LYS A 97 4.20 -0.89 -11.45
N VAL A 98 3.86 -1.61 -10.37
CA VAL A 98 4.36 -2.99 -10.14
C VAL A 98 3.83 -3.94 -11.20
N SER A 99 2.56 -3.81 -11.58
CA SER A 99 1.96 -4.65 -12.63
C SER A 99 2.61 -4.43 -13.99
N GLU A 100 2.91 -3.18 -14.35
CA GLU A 100 3.62 -2.84 -15.59
C GLU A 100 5.03 -3.42 -15.62
N GLU A 101 5.76 -3.41 -14.50
CA GLU A 101 7.07 -4.05 -14.40
C GLU A 101 6.98 -5.57 -14.49
N LEU A 102 5.96 -6.18 -13.88
CA LEU A 102 5.71 -7.62 -13.95
C LEU A 102 5.46 -8.05 -15.41
N THR A 103 4.58 -7.36 -16.14
CA THR A 103 4.33 -7.64 -17.56
C THR A 103 5.61 -7.51 -18.40
N ARG A 104 6.44 -6.48 -18.15
CA ARG A 104 7.74 -6.31 -18.82
C ARG A 104 8.72 -7.44 -18.50
N CYS A 105 8.70 -7.99 -17.29
CA CYS A 105 9.51 -9.15 -16.90
C CYS A 105 9.06 -10.43 -17.63
N GLU A 106 7.76 -10.69 -17.67
CA GLU A 106 7.17 -11.86 -18.35
C GLU A 106 7.38 -11.85 -19.87
N MET A 107 7.44 -10.67 -20.51
CA MET A 107 7.75 -10.57 -21.93
C MET A 107 9.23 -10.85 -22.23
N ARG A 108 10.16 -10.35 -21.39
CA ARG A 108 11.60 -10.62 -21.53
C ARG A 108 11.96 -12.10 -21.40
N GLY A 109 11.25 -12.83 -20.55
CA GLY A 109 11.44 -14.28 -20.38
C GLY A 109 11.04 -15.11 -21.61
N ARG A 110 10.12 -14.61 -22.44
CA ARG A 110 9.64 -15.31 -23.65
C ARG A 110 10.54 -15.11 -24.87
N SER A 111 11.25 -13.97 -24.95
CA SER A 111 12.19 -13.68 -26.05
C SER A 111 13.52 -14.44 -25.98
N MET A 112 13.77 -15.24 -24.94
CA MET A 112 14.97 -16.08 -24.78
C MET A 112 14.75 -17.56 -25.13
N THR A 113 13.51 -17.94 -25.48
CA THR A 113 13.13 -19.31 -25.83
C THR A 113 12.92 -19.54 -27.33
N ASP A 114 13.16 -18.51 -28.15
CA ASP A 114 13.17 -18.55 -29.62
C ASP A 114 14.60 -18.33 -30.13
#